data_AF-A0A357ACN4-F1
#
_entry.id   AF-A0A357ACN4-F1
#
_cell.length_a   1.000
_cell.length_b   1.000
_cell.length_c   1.000
_cell.angle_alpha   90.00
_cell.angle_beta   90.00
_cell.angle_gamma   90.00
#
_symmetry.space_group_name_H-M   'P 1'
#
loop_
_entity.id
_entity.type
_entity.pdbx_description
1 polymer ?
#
loop_
_entity_poly.entity_id
_entity_poly.type
_entity_poly.pdbx_seq_one_letter_code
_entity_poly.pdbx_strand_id
1 'polypeptide(L)' 'ECGHVLNELKLKERQWSCPSCSTEHDRDLNAARNIKSVGASTDSLGDVRQSQTAIAV' A
#
# COMPACT_ATOMS: atom_id res chain seq x y z
N GLU A 1 -12.12 0.98 6.85
CA GLU A 1 -11.90 0.20 5.62
C GLU A 1 -12.46 -1.20 5.84
N CYS A 2 -13.11 -1.80 4.83
CA CYS A 2 -13.85 -3.06 4.97
C CYS A 2 -12.98 -4.34 4.84
N GLY A 3 -11.69 -4.21 4.53
CA GLY A 3 -10.78 -5.34 4.35
C GLY A 3 -10.95 -6.15 3.06
N HIS A 4 -11.85 -5.73 2.17
CA HIS A 4 -12.05 -6.40 0.88
C HIS A 4 -10.84 -6.21 -0.03
N VAL A 5 -10.28 -7.31 -0.53
CA VAL A 5 -9.18 -7.33 -1.50
C VAL A 5 -9.77 -7.46 -2.90
N LEU A 6 -9.48 -6.49 -3.76
CA LEU A 6 -9.86 -6.53 -5.16
C LEU A 6 -8.81 -7.31 -5.96
N ASN A 7 -9.23 -8.36 -6.69
CA ASN A 7 -8.31 -9.24 -7.41
C ASN A 7 -7.60 -8.56 -8.58
N GLU A 8 -8.29 -7.65 -9.29
CA GLU A 8 -7.74 -6.95 -10.43
C GLU A 8 -8.29 -5.51 -10.46
N LEU A 9 -7.40 -4.55 -10.72
CA LEU A 9 -7.74 -3.16 -10.96
C LEU A 9 -6.78 -2.64 -12.04
N LYS A 10 -7.30 -2.02 -13.10
CA LYS A 10 -6.45 -1.55 -14.19
C LYS A 10 -5.66 -0.32 -13.77
N LEU A 11 -4.44 -0.19 -14.26
CA LEU A 11 -3.57 0.98 -14.02
C LEU A 11 -4.16 2.32 -14.49
N LYS A 12 -5.17 2.32 -15.34
CA LYS A 12 -5.89 3.54 -15.74
C LYS A 12 -7.01 3.93 -14.77
N GLU A 13 -7.46 2.99 -13.94
CA GLU A 13 -8.52 3.22 -12.96
C GLU A 13 -7.88 3.83 -11.71
N ARG A 14 -8.16 5.12 -11.49
CA ARG A 14 -7.63 5.91 -10.36
C ARG A 14 -8.57 5.86 -9.17
N GLN A 15 -9.87 5.72 -9.44
CA GLN A 15 -10.93 5.62 -8.46
C GLN A 15 -11.75 4.36 -8.74
N TRP A 16 -12.22 3.69 -7.70
CA TRP A 16 -13.16 2.58 -7.82
C TRP A 16 -14.09 2.53 -6.62
N SER A 17 -15.29 1.99 -6.82
CA SER A 17 -16.22 1.70 -5.74
C SER A 17 -15.96 0.29 -5.21
N CYS A 18 -15.77 0.15 -3.90
CA CYS A 18 -15.62 -1.14 -3.27
C CYS A 18 -16.91 -1.96 -3.41
N PRO A 19 -16.89 -3.20 -3.95
CA PRO A 19 -18.10 -4.01 -4.09
C PRO A 19 -18.65 -4.50 -2.74
N SER A 20 -17.84 -4.48 -1.67
CA SER A 20 -18.26 -4.95 -0.35
C SER A 20 -18.90 -3.85 0.53
N CYS A 21 -18.48 -2.60 0.41
CA CYS A 21 -18.95 -1.51 1.29
C CYS A 21 -19.39 -0.26 0.53
N SER A 22 -19.40 -0.32 -0.80
CA SER A 22 -19.81 0.77 -1.71
C SER A 22 -19.05 2.08 -1.53
N THR A 23 -17.97 2.09 -0.75
CA THR A 23 -17.10 3.26 -0.56
C THR A 23 -16.26 3.49 -1.80
N GLU A 24 -16.15 4.75 -2.21
CA GLU A 24 -15.24 5.16 -3.27
C GLU A 24 -13.81 5.28 -2.73
N HIS A 25 -12.86 4.64 -3.40
CA HIS A 25 -11.46 4.63 -3.03
C HIS A 25 -10.59 5.24 -4.13
N ASP A 26 -9.58 5.99 -3.72
CA ASP A 26 -8.47 6.41 -4.58
C ASP A 26 -7.34 5.38 -4.51
N ARG A 27 -6.83 4.97 -5.68
CA ARG A 27 -5.86 3.87 -5.80
C ARG A 27 -4.51 4.24 -5.24
N ASP A 28 -4.05 5.46 -5.47
CA ASP A 28 -2.74 5.89 -4.99
C ASP A 28 -2.76 6.05 -3.47
N LEU A 29 -3.86 6.58 -2.91
CA LEU A 29 -4.06 6.65 -1.47
C LEU A 29 -4.14 5.26 -0.83
N ASN A 30 -4.87 4.31 -1.42
CA ASN A 30 -4.94 2.95 -0.91
C ASN A 30 -3.58 2.25 -0.99
N ALA A 31 -2.83 2.43 -2.08
CA ALA A 31 -1.47 1.92 -2.20
C ALA A 31 -0.55 2.48 -1.11
N ALA A 32 -0.62 3.80 -0.83
CA ALA A 32 0.16 4.42 0.24
C ALA A 32 -0.18 3.85 1.63
N ARG A 33 -1.47 3.57 1.89
CA ARG A 33 -1.91 2.89 3.14
C ARG A 33 -1.35 1.48 3.24
N ASN A 34 -1.40 0.70 2.16
CA ASN A 34 -0.85 -0.66 2.12
C ASN A 34 0.66 -0.64 2.37
N ILE A 35 1.41 0.24 1.70
CA ILE A 35 2.86 0.40 1.90
C ILE A 35 3.17 0.80 3.35
N LYS A 36 2.44 1.75 3.93
CA LYS A 36 2.60 2.15 5.34
C LYS A 36 2.35 0.97 6.28
N SER A 37 1.28 0.20 6.05
CA SER A 37 0.91 -0.95 6.88
C SER A 37 1.98 -2.04 6.84
N VAL A 38 2.48 -2.38 5.65
CA VAL A 38 3.58 -3.33 5.49
C VAL A 38 4.84 -2.79 6.15
N GLY A 39 5.22 -1.55 5.86
CA GLY A 39 6.37 -0.89 6.46
C GLY A 39 6.36 -0.94 8.00
N ALA A 40 5.24 -0.55 8.62
CA ALA A 40 5.06 -0.59 10.07
C ALA A 40 5.09 -2.02 10.65
N SER A 41 4.57 -3.00 9.91
CA SER A 41 4.62 -4.41 10.31
C SER A 41 6.03 -5.00 10.18
N THR A 42 6.81 -4.52 9.21
CA THR A 42 8.19 -4.95 9.00
C THR A 42 9.19 -4.26 9.94
N ASP A 43 8.88 -3.06 10.42
CA ASP A 43 9.66 -2.35 11.45
C ASP A 43 9.82 -3.20 12.73
N SER A 44 8.78 -3.98 13.06
CA SER A 44 8.78 -4.88 14.21
C SER A 44 9.46 -6.24 13.95
N LEU A 45 9.83 -6.55 12.70
CA LEU A 45 10.43 -7.82 12.29
C LEU A 45 11.92 -7.69 11.88
N GLY A 46 12.50 -6.48 11.93
CA GLY A 46 13.95 -6.25 11.83
C GLY A 46 14.59 -6.45 10.44
N ASP A 47 13.88 -7.06 9.48
CA ASP A 47 14.44 -7.44 8.16
C ASP A 47 14.13 -6.45 7.02
N VAL A 48 13.86 -5.18 7.33
CA VAL A 48 13.82 -4.13 6.30
C VAL A 48 15.25 -3.72 6.00
N ARG A 49 15.77 -4.07 4.82
CA ARG A 49 17.05 -3.54 4.34
C ARG A 49 16.92 -2.02 4.18
N GLN A 50 17.32 -1.28 5.21
CA GLN A 50 17.49 0.16 5.09
C GLN A 50 18.53 0.42 4.00
N SER A 51 18.17 1.29 3.05
CA SER A 51 19.07 1.80 2.03
C SER A 51 20.38 2.23 2.68
N GLN A 52 21.48 1.53 2.40
CA GLN A 52 22.81 2.00 2.81
C GLN A 52 23.06 3.33 2.12
N THR A 53 23.14 4.40 2.91
CA THR A 53 23.63 5.69 2.45
C THR A 53 25.02 5.46 1.86
N ALA A 54 25.21 5.82 0.59
CA ALA A 54 26.50 5.69 -0.06
C ALA A 54 27.56 6.46 0.75
N ILE A 55 28.52 5.75 1.33
CA ILE A 55 29.69 6.38 1.95
C ILE A 55 30.55 6.90 0.81
N ALA A 56 30.63 8.22 0.67
CA ALA A 56 31.64 8.84 -0.17
C ALA A 56 33.00 8.64 0.52
N VAL A 57 33.84 7.80 -0.07
CA VAL A 57 35.29 7.72 0.22
C VAL A 57 36.01 8.71 -0.69
#